data_AF-A0A5E4SHT5-F1
#
_entry.id   AF-A0A5E4SHT5-F1
#
_cell.length_a   1.000
_cell.length_b   1.000
_cell.length_c   1.000
_cell.angle_alpha   90.00
_cell.angle_beta   90.00
_cell.angle_gamma   90.00
#
_symmetry.space_group_name_H-M   'P 1'
#
loop_
_entity.id
_entity.type
_entity.pdbx_description
1 polymer ?
#
loop_
_entity_poly.entity_id
_entity_poly.type
_entity_poly.pdbx_seq_one_letter_code
_entity_poly.pdbx_strand_id
1 'polypeptide(L)'
;MSGFCVYGRSRQVAIERAKNKVPTHEGKRLLSETEWMERVRAAADEKYLSMKPVKVTQEFDAPQFAEEFIALVERCNTADLANLKIMCQGAKTKADGTPMVNKDGSPKTGWVPFRA
;
A
#
# COMPACT_ATOMS: atom_id res chain seq x y z
N MET A 1 19.82 6.92 9.82
CA MET A 1 18.44 7.01 10.33
C MET A 1 17.64 5.90 9.67
N SER A 2 17.42 4.79 10.37
CA SER A 2 16.56 3.70 9.90
C SER A 2 15.13 4.01 10.31
N GLY A 3 14.29 4.45 9.36
CA GLY A 3 12.85 4.58 9.60
C GLY A 3 12.17 3.21 9.49
N PHE A 4 11.13 3.01 10.29
CA PHE A 4 10.19 1.89 10.22
C PHE A 4 8.86 2.39 9.68
N CYS A 5 8.12 1.58 8.93
CA CYS A 5 6.75 1.94 8.56
C CYS A 5 5.92 0.69 8.33
N VAL A 6 4.60 0.86 8.26
CA VAL A 6 3.68 -0.23 7.95
C VAL A 6 3.28 -0.17 6.48
N TYR A 7 3.42 -1.30 5.80
CA TYR A 7 2.85 -1.53 4.47
C TYR A 7 1.63 -2.42 4.59
N GLY A 8 0.64 -2.18 3.75
CA GLY A 8 -0.58 -2.99 3.69
C GLY A 8 -1.44 -2.66 2.48
N ARG A 9 -2.56 -3.34 2.36
CA ARG A 9 -3.62 -2.95 1.43
C ARG A 9 -4.48 -1.90 2.11
N SER A 10 -4.86 -0.85 1.37
CA SER A 10 -5.71 0.22 1.88
C SER A 10 -6.86 0.45 0.92
N ARG A 11 -8.10 0.41 1.44
CA ARG A 11 -9.31 0.65 0.66
C ARG A 11 -9.36 2.08 0.12
N GLN A 12 -8.91 3.05 0.91
CA GLN A 12 -8.82 4.44 0.47
C GLN A 12 -7.90 4.59 -0.75
N VAL A 13 -6.70 4.00 -0.70
CA VAL A 13 -5.77 4.01 -1.85
C VAL A 13 -6.34 3.27 -3.05
N ALA A 14 -7.11 2.19 -2.83
CA ALA A 14 -7.79 1.49 -3.90
C ALA A 14 -8.85 2.37 -4.58
N ILE A 15 -9.63 3.14 -3.80
CA ILE A 15 -10.61 4.11 -4.31
C ILE A 15 -9.93 5.20 -5.14
N GLU A 16 -8.86 5.81 -4.63
CA GLU A 16 -8.11 6.84 -5.37
C GLU A 16 -7.56 6.31 -6.70
N ARG A 17 -7.01 5.09 -6.70
CA ARG A 17 -6.54 4.43 -7.93
C ARG A 17 -7.69 4.09 -8.88
N ALA A 18 -8.85 3.72 -8.36
CA ALA A 18 -10.03 3.43 -9.16
C ALA A 18 -10.60 4.70 -9.81
N LYS A 19 -10.65 5.84 -9.09
CA LYS A 19 -11.07 7.14 -9.64
C LYS A 19 -10.29 7.52 -10.90
N ASN A 20 -8.98 7.28 -10.90
CA ASN A 20 -8.12 7.59 -12.04
C ASN A 20 -8.31 6.65 -13.24
N LYS A 21 -8.96 5.50 -13.04
CA LYS A 21 -9.13 4.47 -14.08
C LYS A 21 -10.56 4.40 -14.62
N VAL A 22 -11.56 4.68 -13.78
CA VAL A 22 -12.97 4.63 -14.15
C VAL A 22 -13.34 5.91 -14.90
N PRO A 23 -13.75 5.83 -16.17
CA PRO A 23 -14.15 7.00 -16.93
C PRO A 23 -15.42 7.62 -16.34
N THR A 24 -15.52 8.94 -16.40
CA THR A 24 -16.69 9.73 -15.98
C THR A 24 -17.81 9.73 -17.01
N HIS A 25 -17.61 9.06 -18.15
CA HIS A 25 -18.57 8.98 -19.23
C HIS A 25 -18.73 7.53 -19.71
N GLU A 26 -19.90 7.24 -20.26
CA GLU A 26 -20.23 5.98 -20.93
C GLU A 26 -20.60 6.29 -22.38
N GLY A 27 -19.65 6.04 -23.30
CA GLY A 27 -19.76 6.52 -24.67
C GLY A 27 -19.89 8.04 -24.71
N LYS A 28 -21.02 8.54 -25.22
CA LYS A 28 -21.35 9.98 -25.32
C LYS A 28 -22.11 10.53 -24.09
N ARG A 29 -22.56 9.67 -23.17
CA ARG A 29 -23.32 10.09 -21.98
C ARG A 29 -22.35 10.39 -20.84
N LEU A 30 -22.45 11.59 -20.26
CA LEU A 30 -21.77 11.90 -18.99
C LEU A 30 -22.51 11.19 -17.85
N LEU A 31 -21.77 10.49 -16.98
CA LEU A 31 -22.34 9.86 -15.80
C LEU A 31 -22.60 10.93 -14.74
N SER A 32 -23.64 10.72 -13.92
CA SER A 32 -23.78 11.52 -12.72
C SER A 32 -22.65 11.21 -11.73
N GLU A 33 -22.40 12.12 -10.79
CA GLU A 33 -21.38 11.90 -9.76
C GLU A 33 -21.66 10.65 -8.93
N THR A 34 -22.94 10.37 -8.63
CA THR A 34 -23.35 9.17 -7.88
C THR A 34 -23.12 7.89 -8.67
N GLU A 35 -23.55 7.85 -9.94
CA GLU A 35 -23.36 6.71 -10.85
C GLU A 35 -21.86 6.41 -11.04
N TRP A 36 -21.04 7.45 -11.21
CA TRP A 36 -19.60 7.30 -11.35
C TRP A 36 -18.96 6.79 -10.05
N MET A 37 -19.34 7.33 -8.90
CA MET A 37 -18.80 6.91 -7.61
C MET A 37 -19.15 5.46 -7.24
N GLU A 38 -20.32 4.97 -7.64
CA GLU A 38 -20.68 3.56 -7.48
C GLU A 38 -19.77 2.65 -8.32
N ARG A 39 -19.51 3.01 -9.58
CA ARG A 39 -18.56 2.29 -10.44
C ARG A 39 -17.14 2.32 -9.88
N VAL A 40 -16.72 3.47 -9.35
CA VAL A 40 -15.42 3.61 -8.66
C VAL A 40 -15.34 2.68 -7.46
N ARG A 41 -16.39 2.59 -6.63
CA ARG A 41 -16.41 1.72 -5.45
C ARG A 41 -16.32 0.24 -5.83
N ALA A 42 -17.10 -0.19 -6.82
CA ALA A 42 -17.04 -1.57 -7.32
C ALA A 42 -15.63 -1.92 -7.85
N ALA A 43 -15.05 -1.04 -8.67
CA ALA A 43 -13.69 -1.21 -9.17
C ALA A 43 -12.63 -1.14 -8.05
N ALA A 44 -12.86 -0.34 -7.01
CA ALA A 44 -11.97 -0.22 -5.87
C ALA A 44 -11.96 -1.50 -5.02
N ASP A 45 -13.11 -2.16 -4.83
CA ASP A 45 -13.19 -3.41 -4.07
C ASP A 45 -12.42 -4.54 -4.79
N GLU A 46 -12.56 -4.67 -6.11
CA GLU A 46 -11.73 -5.60 -6.91
C GLU A 46 -10.24 -5.24 -6.83
N LYS A 47 -9.93 -3.94 -6.87
CA LYS A 47 -8.55 -3.46 -6.78
C LYS A 47 -7.94 -3.72 -5.41
N TYR A 48 -8.71 -3.57 -4.35
CA TYR A 48 -8.29 -3.81 -2.97
C TYR A 48 -7.86 -5.26 -2.77
N LEU A 49 -8.60 -6.22 -3.34
CA LEU A 49 -8.28 -7.65 -3.26
C LEU A 49 -6.99 -8.04 -4.01
N SER A 50 -6.64 -7.31 -5.07
CA SER A 50 -5.51 -7.65 -5.96
C SER A 50 -4.30 -6.71 -5.84
N MET A 51 -4.43 -5.58 -5.13
CA MET A 51 -3.35 -4.60 -5.07
C MET A 51 -2.14 -5.11 -4.28
N LYS A 52 -0.96 -4.68 -4.75
CA LYS A 52 0.28 -4.82 -3.99
C LYS A 52 0.20 -3.94 -2.73
N PRO A 53 0.74 -4.39 -1.59
CA PRO A 53 0.85 -3.57 -0.39
C PRO A 53 1.55 -2.24 -0.69
N VAL A 54 1.04 -1.18 -0.08
CA VAL A 54 1.55 0.19 -0.16
C VAL A 54 1.89 0.66 1.24
N LYS A 55 2.74 1.69 1.36
CA LYS A 55 2.98 2.37 2.64
C LYS A 55 1.67 2.99 3.14
N VAL A 56 1.22 2.61 4.33
CA VAL A 56 -0.04 3.11 4.92
C VAL A 56 0.19 4.06 6.09
N THR A 57 1.39 4.05 6.70
CA THR A 57 1.77 4.98 7.77
C THR A 57 2.89 5.90 7.33
N GLN A 58 3.11 6.97 8.11
CA GLN A 58 4.39 7.68 8.10
C GLN A 58 5.52 6.80 8.68
N GLU A 59 6.71 7.35 8.72
CA GLU A 59 7.89 6.68 9.27
C GLU A 59 7.91 6.84 10.78
N PHE A 60 8.16 5.75 11.47
CA PHE A 60 8.37 5.67 12.89
C PHE A 60 9.87 5.51 13.16
N ASP A 61 10.32 6.04 14.29
CA ASP A 61 11.72 5.95 14.70
C ASP A 61 12.11 4.55 15.18
N ALA A 62 11.13 3.74 15.58
CA ALA A 62 11.36 2.44 16.18
C ALA A 62 10.26 1.42 15.78
N PRO A 63 10.58 0.11 15.73
CA PRO A 63 9.65 -0.90 15.24
C PRO A 63 8.44 -1.08 16.17
N GLN A 64 8.59 -0.88 17.49
CA GLN A 64 7.49 -1.03 18.45
C GLN A 64 6.29 -0.13 18.14
N PHE A 65 6.51 1.08 17.61
CA PHE A 65 5.40 1.97 17.22
C PHE A 65 4.64 1.43 15.99
N ALA A 66 5.34 0.74 15.09
CA ALA A 66 4.71 0.07 13.96
C ALA A 66 3.93 -1.18 14.40
N GLU A 67 4.43 -1.91 15.40
CA GLU A 67 3.73 -3.04 16.03
C GLU A 67 2.46 -2.58 16.74
N GLU A 68 2.55 -1.52 17.56
CA GLU A 68 1.40 -0.91 18.25
C GLU A 68 0.33 -0.43 17.27
N PHE A 69 0.73 0.14 16.13
CA PHE A 69 -0.19 0.53 15.07
C PHE A 69 -0.95 -0.68 14.50
N ILE A 70 -0.25 -1.77 14.18
CA ILE A 70 -0.88 -2.99 13.66
C ILE A 70 -1.84 -3.56 14.71
N ALA A 71 -1.41 -3.66 15.96
CA ALA A 71 -2.23 -4.13 17.06
C ALA A 71 -3.50 -3.27 17.26
N LEU A 72 -3.38 -1.94 17.10
CA LEU A 72 -4.52 -1.03 17.16
C LEU A 72 -5.51 -1.28 16.02
N VAL A 73 -5.00 -1.45 14.78
CA VAL A 73 -5.85 -1.71 13.61
C VAL A 73 -6.61 -3.02 13.75
N GLU A 74 -5.93 -4.07 14.22
CA GLU A 74 -6.55 -5.38 14.48
C GLU A 74 -7.59 -5.28 15.59
N ARG A 75 -7.29 -4.59 16.69
CA ARG A 75 -8.22 -4.38 17.81
C ARG A 75 -9.47 -3.59 17.42
N CYS A 76 -9.31 -2.55 16.59
CA CYS A 76 -10.43 -1.73 16.12
C CYS A 76 -11.19 -2.37 14.94
N ASN A 77 -10.78 -3.57 14.49
CA ASN A 77 -11.36 -4.29 13.35
C ASN A 77 -11.56 -3.38 12.12
N THR A 78 -10.54 -2.57 11.80
CA THR A 78 -10.62 -1.62 10.68
C THR A 78 -10.53 -2.36 9.35
N ALA A 79 -11.68 -2.64 8.73
CA ALA A 79 -11.80 -3.37 7.47
C ALA A 79 -11.08 -2.71 6.28
N ASP A 80 -10.72 -1.43 6.40
CA ASP A 80 -10.07 -0.65 5.34
C ASP A 80 -8.58 -0.97 5.16
N LEU A 81 -7.97 -1.69 6.11
CA LEU A 81 -6.56 -2.11 6.06
C LEU A 81 -6.43 -3.62 6.15
N ALA A 82 -5.58 -4.22 5.31
CA ALA A 82 -5.33 -5.66 5.34
C ALA A 82 -3.89 -6.02 4.98
N ASN A 83 -3.45 -7.21 5.41
CA ASN A 83 -2.11 -7.76 5.16
C ASN A 83 -0.99 -6.79 5.59
N LEU A 84 -1.14 -6.20 6.77
CA LEU A 84 -0.18 -5.25 7.31
C LEU A 84 1.16 -5.93 7.60
N LYS A 85 2.26 -5.25 7.29
CA LYS A 85 3.64 -5.72 7.53
C LYS A 85 4.53 -4.53 7.85
N ILE A 86 5.42 -4.73 8.82
CA ILE A 86 6.44 -3.75 9.17
C ILE A 86 7.56 -3.81 8.13
N MET A 87 8.01 -2.65 7.70
CA MET A 87 9.08 -2.47 6.73
C MET A 87 10.14 -1.54 7.32
N CYS A 88 11.40 -1.77 7.00
CA CYS A 88 12.52 -0.90 7.34
C CYS A 88 13.32 -0.53 6.08
N GLN A 89 14.15 0.51 6.18
CA GLN A 89 15.09 0.86 5.11
C GLN A 89 16.24 -0.16 5.07
N GLY A 90 16.44 -0.80 3.93
CA GLY A 90 17.50 -1.79 3.75
C GLY A 90 17.83 -2.05 2.28
N ALA A 91 18.83 -2.91 2.04
CA ALA A 91 19.20 -3.34 0.69
C ALA A 91 18.12 -4.27 0.12
N LYS A 92 17.62 -3.94 -1.07
CA LYS A 92 16.64 -4.79 -1.76
C LYS A 92 17.32 -6.03 -2.30
N THR A 93 16.63 -7.15 -2.21
CA THR A 93 17.03 -8.41 -2.83
C THR A 93 16.10 -8.77 -3.98
N LYS A 94 16.62 -9.51 -4.95
CA LYS A 94 15.83 -10.17 -5.99
C LYS A 94 15.12 -11.40 -5.40
N ALA A 95 14.25 -12.02 -6.20
CA ALA A 95 13.49 -13.20 -5.80
C ALA A 95 14.37 -14.40 -5.40
N ASP A 96 15.58 -14.49 -5.95
CA ASP A 96 16.61 -15.52 -5.65
C ASP A 96 17.45 -15.19 -4.39
N GLY A 97 17.17 -14.08 -3.72
CA GLY A 97 17.94 -13.61 -2.56
C GLY A 97 19.20 -12.81 -2.91
N THR A 98 19.56 -12.67 -4.19
CA THR A 98 20.71 -11.87 -4.59
C THR A 98 20.47 -10.37 -4.33
N PRO A 99 21.46 -9.62 -3.82
CA PRO A 99 21.33 -8.17 -3.66
C PRO A 99 21.07 -7.47 -4.99
N MET A 100 20.11 -6.56 -5.01
CA MET A 100 19.93 -5.65 -6.14
C MET A 100 21.01 -4.57 -6.05
N VAL A 101 21.71 -4.34 -7.15
CA VAL A 101 22.71 -3.28 -7.27
C VAL A 101 22.27 -2.23 -8.28
N ASN A 102 22.69 -0.99 -8.05
CA ASN A 102 22.58 0.10 -9.00
C ASN A 102 23.65 -0.04 -10.11
N LYS A 103 23.59 0.80 -11.13
CA LYS A 103 24.55 0.76 -12.26
C LYS A 103 26.00 1.00 -11.82
N ASP A 104 26.20 1.71 -10.71
CA ASP A 104 27.49 2.03 -10.09
C ASP A 104 28.00 0.94 -9.13
N GLY A 105 27.27 -0.18 -9.00
CA GLY A 105 27.61 -1.27 -8.09
C GLY A 105 27.18 -1.07 -6.63
N SER A 106 26.62 0.10 -6.28
CA SER A 106 26.11 0.32 -4.93
C SER A 106 24.84 -0.51 -4.66
N PRO A 107 24.59 -0.98 -3.42
CA PRO A 107 23.35 -1.69 -3.10
C PRO A 107 22.13 -0.79 -3.33
N LYS A 108 21.14 -1.32 -4.04
CA LYS A 108 19.86 -0.63 -4.24
C LYS A 108 19.05 -0.69 -2.96
N THR A 109 18.85 0.44 -2.31
CA THR A 109 18.11 0.53 -1.05
C THR A 109 16.62 0.77 -1.24
N GLY A 110 15.85 0.49 -0.19
CA GLY A 110 14.48 0.93 -0.01
C GLY A 110 13.76 0.13 1.07
N TRP A 111 12.43 0.14 1.04
CA TRP A 111 11.62 -0.59 2.01
C TRP A 111 11.70 -2.10 1.81
N VAL A 112 12.20 -2.80 2.83
CA VAL A 112 12.27 -4.26 2.93
C VAL A 112 11.55 -4.75 4.18
N PRO A 113 11.04 -5.99 4.21
CA PRO A 113 10.37 -6.52 5.40
C PRO A 113 11.28 -6.46 6.62
N PHE A 114 10.77 -5.88 7.71
CA PHE A 114 11.46 -5.91 9.00
C PHE A 114 11.44 -7.33 9.54
N ARG A 115 12.59 -7.79 10.01
CA ARG A 115 12.77 -9.05 10.73
C ARG A 115 13.35 -8.68 12.09
N ALA A 116 12.57 -8.89 13.14
CA ALA A 116 13.02 -8.74 14.52
C ALA A 116 14.03 -9.85 14.89
#